data_AF-A0A951HRL3-F1
#
_entry.id   AF-A0A951HRL3-F1
#
_cell.length_a   1.000
_cell.length_b   1.000
_cell.length_c   1.000
_cell.angle_alpha   90.00
_cell.angle_beta   90.00
_cell.angle_gamma   90.00
#
_symmetry.space_group_name_H-M   'P 1'
#
loop_
_entity.id
_entity.type
_entity.pdbx_description
1 polymer ?
#
loop_
_entity_poly.entity_id
_entity_poly.type
_entity_poly.pdbx_seq_one_letter_code
_entity_poly.pdbx_strand_id
1 'polypeptide(L)'
;MTVLVFAFGTLAFTSILSQTVVLRTIYPAFKQGFTGPGISLVTEKYADMGRLVGAALNQCGLKPNAPRLMADDYTYPFLRYSRRVIPATYAYFAGPVEGVQLARQKQSSGLVTRCEFVPNNVPGLSLIRVGKLCCANFGAGPGR
;
A
#
# COMPACT_ATOMS: atom_id res chain seq x y z
N MET A 1 -13.50 -30.75 33.54
CA MET A 1 -13.10 -29.32 33.47
C MET A 1 -11.60 -29.10 33.24
N THR A 2 -10.78 -30.14 33.02
CA THR A 2 -9.31 -30.02 32.94
C THR A 2 -8.76 -29.87 31.51
N VAL A 3 -9.52 -30.25 30.49
CA VAL A 3 -9.09 -30.23 29.07
C VAL A 3 -9.15 -28.84 28.43
N LEU A 4 -10.08 -27.98 28.89
CA LEU A 4 -10.27 -26.65 28.32
C LEU A 4 -9.13 -25.66 28.67
N VAL A 5 -8.50 -25.82 29.83
CA VAL A 5 -7.46 -24.91 30.33
C VAL A 5 -6.15 -25.07 29.56
N PHE A 6 -5.81 -26.29 29.14
CA PHE A 6 -4.61 -26.55 28.35
C PHE A 6 -4.68 -25.97 26.94
N ALA A 7 -5.83 -26.08 26.27
CA ALA A 7 -6.02 -25.55 24.91
C ALA A 7 -5.91 -24.02 24.85
N PHE A 8 -6.46 -23.31 25.83
CA PHE A 8 -6.34 -21.85 25.93
C PHE A 8 -4.91 -21.40 26.24
N GLY A 9 -4.19 -22.13 27.11
CA GLY A 9 -2.79 -21.83 27.41
C GLY A 9 -1.88 -21.95 26.19
N THR A 10 -2.04 -23.00 25.38
CA THR A 10 -1.26 -23.22 24.15
C THR A 10 -1.59 -22.21 23.04
N LEU A 11 -2.86 -21.81 22.90
CA LEU A 11 -3.27 -20.79 21.92
C LEU A 11 -2.76 -19.40 22.29
N ALA A 12 -2.76 -19.06 23.59
CA ALA A 12 -2.18 -17.80 24.06
C ALA A 12 -0.66 -17.75 23.84
N PHE A 13 0.05 -18.83 24.15
CA PHE A 13 1.51 -18.90 23.99
C PHE A 13 1.94 -18.83 22.52
N THR A 14 1.24 -19.52 21.62
CA THR A 14 1.54 -19.49 20.17
C THR A 14 1.24 -18.12 19.55
N SER A 15 0.19 -17.43 20.00
CA SER A 15 -0.12 -16.05 19.61
C SER A 15 0.98 -15.07 20.04
N ILE A 16 1.47 -15.17 21.27
CA ILE A 16 2.53 -14.30 21.79
C ILE A 16 3.86 -14.57 21.07
N LEU A 17 4.22 -15.85 20.87
CA LEU A 17 5.43 -16.22 20.12
C LEU A 17 5.37 -15.74 18.67
N SER A 18 4.21 -15.85 18.01
CA SER A 18 4.01 -15.37 16.63
C SER A 18 4.22 -13.85 16.52
N GLN A 19 3.62 -13.07 17.42
CA GLN A 19 3.82 -11.61 17.41
C GLN A 19 5.27 -11.22 17.72
N THR A 20 5.93 -11.93 18.62
CA THR A 20 7.32 -11.63 19.01
C THR A 20 8.30 -11.93 17.89
N VAL A 21 8.08 -13.02 17.13
CA VAL A 21 8.86 -13.33 15.93
C VAL A 21 8.63 -12.24 14.88
N VAL A 22 7.39 -11.89 14.55
CA VAL A 22 7.09 -10.83 13.57
C VAL A 22 7.74 -9.49 13.95
N LEU A 23 7.67 -9.10 15.23
CA LEU A 23 8.25 -7.85 15.72
C LEU A 23 9.78 -7.84 15.78
N ARG A 24 10.44 -8.99 15.99
CA ARG A 24 11.91 -9.05 16.11
C ARG A 24 12.65 -9.46 14.85
N THR A 25 12.05 -10.25 13.95
CA THR A 25 12.72 -10.66 12.71
C THR A 25 12.26 -9.86 11.50
N ILE A 26 10.94 -9.63 11.36
CA ILE A 26 10.39 -8.99 10.17
C ILE A 26 10.46 -7.46 10.30
N TYR A 27 10.08 -6.92 11.46
CA TYR A 27 9.95 -5.47 11.67
C TYR A 27 11.28 -4.68 11.63
N PRO A 28 12.42 -5.19 12.15
CA PRO A 28 13.70 -4.46 12.08
C PRO A 28 14.28 -4.44 10.67
N ALA A 29 14.19 -5.56 9.95
CA ALA A 29 14.57 -5.64 8.56
C ALA A 29 13.66 -4.73 7.70
N PHE A 30 12.38 -4.58 8.09
CA PHE A 30 11.42 -3.67 7.47
C PHE A 30 11.77 -2.18 7.68
N LYS A 31 12.26 -1.80 8.87
CA LYS A 31 12.72 -0.43 9.15
C LYS A 31 14.02 -0.05 8.44
N GLN A 32 14.85 -1.01 8.05
CA GLN A 32 16.13 -0.77 7.38
C GLN A 32 15.99 -0.45 5.88
N GLY A 33 14.77 -0.49 5.32
CA GLY A 33 14.50 -0.20 3.92
C GLY A 33 14.76 -1.43 3.06
N PHE A 34 13.69 -2.15 2.70
CA PHE A 34 13.83 -3.44 2.03
C PHE A 34 14.07 -3.32 0.52
N THR A 35 15.26 -3.77 0.13
CA THR A 35 15.54 -4.51 -1.10
C THR A 35 14.93 -5.91 -1.00
N GLY A 36 13.62 -6.06 -1.23
CA GLY A 36 13.04 -7.38 -1.49
C GLY A 36 13.49 -7.93 -2.84
N PRO A 37 13.34 -9.24 -3.13
CA PRO A 37 13.65 -9.79 -4.46
C PRO A 37 12.87 -8.98 -5.50
N GLY A 38 13.59 -8.18 -6.28
CA GLY A 38 13.00 -7.34 -7.31
C GLY A 38 12.34 -8.25 -8.32
N ILE A 39 11.01 -8.31 -8.32
CA ILE A 39 10.27 -8.87 -9.44
C ILE A 39 10.69 -8.00 -10.63
N SER A 40 11.40 -8.59 -11.59
CA SER A 40 11.79 -7.87 -12.80
C SER A 40 10.51 -7.48 -13.52
N LEU A 41 10.07 -6.23 -13.36
CA LEU A 41 8.93 -5.63 -14.07
C LEU A 41 9.25 -5.39 -15.55
N VAL A 42 10.42 -5.85 -16.02
CA VAL A 42 10.85 -5.87 -17.41
C VAL A 42 10.14 -7.03 -18.14
N THR A 43 8.80 -7.02 -18.12
CA THR A 43 7.98 -7.84 -19.00
C THR A 43 7.28 -6.89 -19.95
N GLU A 44 7.73 -6.83 -21.21
CA GLU A 44 7.18 -6.28 -22.49
C GLU A 44 6.17 -5.11 -22.55
N LYS A 45 5.62 -4.64 -21.44
CA LYS A 45 4.54 -3.65 -21.33
C LYS A 45 4.91 -2.49 -20.40
N TYR A 46 6.20 -2.29 -20.13
CA TYR A 46 6.69 -1.22 -19.26
C TYR A 46 6.31 0.17 -19.82
N ALA A 47 6.45 0.37 -21.13
CA ALA A 47 6.06 1.61 -21.80
C ALA A 47 4.54 1.86 -21.70
N ASP A 48 3.72 0.84 -21.92
CA ASP A 48 2.26 0.92 -21.77
C ASP A 48 1.85 1.21 -20.33
N MET A 49 2.52 0.59 -19.36
CA MET A 49 2.26 0.86 -17.95
C MET A 49 2.61 2.31 -17.60
N GLY A 50 3.74 2.83 -18.08
CA GLY A 50 4.10 4.23 -17.88
C GLY A 50 3.07 5.20 -18.44
N ARG A 51 2.53 4.91 -19.65
CA ARG A 51 1.44 5.68 -20.25
C ARG A 51 0.16 5.61 -19.42
N LEU A 52 -0.21 4.43 -18.95
CA LEU A 52 -1.39 4.24 -18.08
C LEU A 52 -1.24 4.96 -16.74
N VAL A 53 -0.06 4.89 -16.11
CA VAL A 53 0.23 5.62 -14.86
C VAL A 53 0.15 7.13 -15.09
N GLY A 54 0.72 7.64 -16.18
CA GLY A 54 0.63 9.05 -16.55
C GLY A 54 -0.82 9.50 -16.77
N ALA A 55 -1.62 8.70 -17.47
CA ALA A 55 -3.04 8.96 -17.67
C ALA A 55 -3.83 8.96 -16.35
N ALA A 56 -3.57 7.99 -15.47
CA ALA A 56 -4.18 7.92 -14.14
C ALA A 56 -3.82 9.14 -13.27
N LEU A 57 -2.54 9.52 -13.22
CA LEU A 57 -2.09 10.72 -12.52
C LEU A 57 -2.84 11.96 -13.01
N ASN A 58 -2.92 12.15 -14.33
CA ASN A 58 -3.61 13.29 -14.93
C ASN A 58 -5.11 13.30 -14.61
N GLN A 59 -5.80 12.16 -14.75
CA GLN A 59 -7.23 12.08 -14.45
C GLN A 59 -7.55 12.33 -12.97
N CYS A 60 -6.64 11.95 -12.07
CA CYS A 60 -6.77 12.22 -10.64
C CYS A 60 -6.17 13.59 -10.23
N GLY A 61 -5.70 14.42 -11.16
CA GLY A 61 -5.08 15.71 -10.81
C GLY A 61 -3.83 15.58 -9.91
N LEU A 62 -3.11 14.47 -10.02
CA LEU A 62 -1.90 14.16 -9.27
C LEU A 62 -0.67 14.44 -10.14
N LYS A 63 0.43 14.82 -9.50
CA LYS A 63 1.74 14.95 -10.16
C LYS A 63 2.60 13.71 -9.88
N PRO A 64 3.49 13.29 -10.80
CA PRO A 64 4.40 12.16 -10.56
C PRO A 64 5.30 12.32 -9.33
N ASN A 65 5.59 13.57 -8.95
CA ASN A 65 6.40 13.94 -7.79
C ASN A 65 5.57 14.34 -6.55
N ALA A 66 4.25 14.13 -6.57
CA ALA A 66 3.39 14.43 -5.44
C ALA A 66 3.86 13.66 -4.20
N PRO A 67 3.81 14.24 -3.00
CA PRO A 67 4.36 13.60 -1.80
C PRO A 67 3.60 12.32 -1.43
N ARG A 68 4.37 11.29 -1.05
CA ARG A 68 3.90 10.06 -0.41
C ARG A 68 2.78 9.35 -1.17
N LEU A 69 2.86 9.31 -2.50
CA LEU A 69 1.88 8.58 -3.32
C LEU A 69 1.84 7.11 -2.90
N MET A 70 0.65 6.53 -2.84
CA MET A 70 0.52 5.09 -2.70
C MET A 70 0.69 4.41 -4.05
N ALA A 71 1.55 3.40 -4.11
CA ALA A 71 1.86 2.65 -5.33
C ALA A 71 1.97 1.15 -5.04
N ASP A 72 1.56 0.29 -5.97
CA ASP A 72 1.91 -1.12 -5.92
C ASP A 72 3.24 -1.37 -6.64
N ASP A 73 3.70 -2.62 -6.64
CA ASP A 73 4.97 -2.98 -7.27
C ASP A 73 4.99 -2.64 -8.78
N TYR A 74 3.83 -2.61 -9.46
CA TYR A 74 3.74 -2.33 -10.90
C TYR A 74 3.73 -0.84 -11.22
N THR A 75 3.16 0.00 -10.36
CA THR A 75 3.14 1.45 -10.54
C THR A 75 4.34 2.14 -9.91
N TYR A 76 5.00 1.51 -8.94
CA TYR A 76 6.15 2.04 -8.20
C TYR A 76 7.29 2.59 -9.11
N PRO A 77 7.76 1.88 -10.17
CA PRO A 77 8.87 2.37 -10.99
C PRO A 77 8.60 3.73 -11.65
N PHE A 78 7.33 4.02 -11.94
CA PHE A 78 6.88 5.25 -12.59
C PHE A 78 6.61 6.38 -11.58
N LEU A 79 6.54 6.05 -10.29
CA LEU A 79 6.24 6.95 -9.19
C LEU A 79 7.45 7.16 -8.26
N ARG A 80 8.62 6.64 -8.63
CA ARG A 80 9.87 6.74 -7.84
C ARG A 80 10.28 8.17 -7.47
N TYR A 81 9.81 9.16 -8.22
CA TYR A 81 10.07 10.58 -7.97
C TYR A 81 9.16 11.18 -6.89
N SER A 82 8.11 10.47 -6.48
CA SER A 82 7.32 10.82 -5.30
C SER A 82 8.19 10.65 -4.04
N ARG A 83 8.28 11.72 -3.24
CA ARG A 83 9.02 11.66 -1.98
C ARG A 83 8.31 10.72 -1.00
N ARG A 84 8.97 9.62 -0.62
CA ARG A 84 8.49 8.61 0.34
C ARG A 84 7.21 7.89 -0.11
N VAL A 85 7.23 7.26 -1.29
CA VAL A 85 6.16 6.38 -1.79
C VAL A 85 5.70 5.41 -0.70
N ILE A 86 4.39 5.26 -0.54
CA ILE A 86 3.78 4.31 0.38
C ILE A 86 3.44 3.06 -0.42
N PRO A 87 4.02 1.89 -0.13
CA PRO A 87 3.72 0.69 -0.88
C PRO A 87 2.32 0.15 -0.50
N ALA A 88 1.43 0.08 -1.49
CA ALA A 88 0.02 -0.25 -1.32
C ALA A 88 -0.19 -1.66 -0.74
N THR A 89 0.61 -2.63 -1.18
CA THR A 89 0.62 -4.02 -0.67
C THR A 89 0.73 -4.07 0.86
N TYR A 90 1.55 -3.21 1.47
CA TYR A 90 1.71 -3.17 2.93
C TYR A 90 0.65 -2.32 3.62
N ALA A 91 0.20 -1.24 2.98
CA ALA A 91 -0.91 -0.45 3.51
C ALA A 91 -2.17 -1.31 3.66
N TYR A 92 -2.42 -2.20 2.71
CA TYR A 92 -3.57 -3.10 2.71
C TYR A 92 -3.42 -4.33 3.60
N PHE A 93 -2.22 -4.64 4.08
CA PHE A 93 -2.01 -5.73 5.03
C PHE A 93 -2.70 -5.47 6.38
N ALA A 94 -2.78 -4.20 6.80
CA ALA A 94 -3.53 -3.79 7.98
C ALA A 94 -5.05 -3.73 7.75
N GLY A 95 -5.50 -3.92 6.52
CA GLY A 95 -6.86 -3.67 6.07
C GLY A 95 -6.91 -2.52 5.05
N PRO A 96 -7.76 -2.60 4.01
CA PRO A 96 -7.74 -1.61 2.94
C PRO A 96 -8.20 -0.22 3.35
N VAL A 97 -9.16 -0.15 4.28
CA VAL A 97 -9.69 1.12 4.81
C VAL A 97 -8.63 1.77 5.71
N GLU A 98 -8.03 0.97 6.59
CA GLU A 98 -6.96 1.34 7.51
C GLU A 98 -5.74 1.83 6.73
N GLY A 99 -5.39 1.16 5.64
CA GLY A 99 -4.30 1.56 4.75
C GLY A 99 -4.51 2.95 4.15
N VAL A 100 -5.72 3.23 3.66
CA VAL A 100 -6.07 4.55 3.11
C VAL A 100 -6.12 5.62 4.19
N GLN A 101 -6.67 5.30 5.37
CA GLN A 101 -6.68 6.21 6.52
C GLN A 101 -5.25 6.55 6.97
N LEU A 102 -4.37 5.56 7.09
CA LEU A 102 -2.97 5.76 7.46
C LEU A 102 -2.23 6.59 6.40
N ALA A 103 -2.52 6.37 5.11
CA ALA A 103 -1.94 7.17 4.04
C ALA A 103 -2.39 8.64 4.13
N ARG A 104 -3.66 8.90 4.42
CA ARG A 104 -4.19 10.25 4.67
C ARG A 104 -3.54 10.91 5.89
N GLN A 105 -3.41 10.18 7.01
CA GLN A 105 -2.70 10.66 8.21
C GLN A 105 -1.25 11.01 7.91
N LYS A 106 -0.60 10.22 7.03
CA LYS A 106 0.74 10.51 6.52
C LYS A 106 0.74 11.56 5.41
N GLN A 107 -0.30 12.36 5.21
CA GLN A 107 -0.35 13.42 4.20
C GLN A 107 0.02 12.92 2.79
N SER A 108 -0.40 11.71 2.45
CA SER A 108 -0.32 11.19 1.08
C SER A 108 -1.17 12.06 0.16
N SER A 109 -0.65 12.39 -1.02
CA SER A 109 -1.45 13.12 -2.02
C SER A 109 -2.52 12.24 -2.66
N GLY A 110 -2.37 10.93 -2.62
CA GLY A 110 -3.26 10.03 -3.32
C GLY A 110 -2.66 8.65 -3.55
N LEU A 111 -3.38 7.85 -4.32
CA LEU A 111 -2.99 6.50 -4.72
C LEU A 111 -3.04 6.36 -6.24
N VAL A 112 -2.14 5.53 -6.78
CA VAL A 112 -2.20 5.00 -8.15
C VAL A 112 -1.72 3.55 -8.09
N THR A 113 -2.64 2.61 -8.26
CA THR A 113 -2.38 1.17 -8.09
C THR A 113 -3.28 0.36 -9.02
N ARG A 114 -3.07 -0.94 -9.17
CA ARG A 114 -4.02 -1.80 -9.88
C ARG A 114 -5.35 -1.87 -9.13
N CYS A 115 -6.47 -1.76 -9.85
CA CYS A 115 -7.81 -1.73 -9.26
C CYS A 115 -8.14 -2.99 -8.44
N GLU A 116 -7.56 -4.14 -8.79
CA GLU A 116 -7.82 -5.42 -8.10
C GLU A 116 -7.38 -5.42 -6.62
N PHE A 117 -6.50 -4.51 -6.21
CA PHE A 117 -6.07 -4.37 -4.80
C PHE A 117 -6.83 -3.30 -4.03
N VAL A 118 -7.65 -2.47 -4.70
CA VAL A 118 -8.44 -1.45 -4.02
C VAL A 118 -9.88 -1.93 -3.92
N PRO A 119 -10.40 -2.21 -2.71
CA PRO A 119 -11.79 -2.55 -2.58
C PRO A 119 -12.66 -1.35 -2.91
N ASN A 120 -13.78 -1.64 -3.57
CA ASN A 120 -14.72 -0.63 -4.09
C ASN A 120 -15.43 0.18 -2.99
N ASN A 121 -15.27 -0.18 -1.71
CA ASN A 121 -16.09 0.33 -0.60
C ASN A 121 -15.27 1.05 0.48
N VAL A 122 -14.11 1.63 0.17
CA VAL A 122 -13.39 2.44 1.15
C VAL A 122 -14.15 3.76 1.39
N PRO A 123 -14.63 4.04 2.62
CA PRO A 123 -15.42 5.23 2.89
C PRO A 123 -14.67 6.52 2.54
N GLY A 124 -15.34 7.41 1.80
CA GLY A 124 -14.79 8.70 1.39
C GLY A 124 -13.66 8.63 0.37
N LEU A 125 -13.46 7.49 -0.30
CA LEU A 125 -12.49 7.32 -1.38
C LEU A 125 -13.22 7.28 -2.73
N SER A 126 -13.06 8.33 -3.53
CA SER A 126 -13.53 8.32 -4.93
C SER A 126 -12.43 7.79 -5.83
N LEU A 127 -12.63 6.60 -6.38
CA LEU A 127 -11.68 5.96 -7.30
C LEU A 127 -12.03 6.30 -8.74
N ILE A 128 -11.05 6.78 -9.48
CA ILE A 128 -11.12 6.94 -10.93
C ILE A 128 -10.38 5.76 -11.57
N ARG A 129 -11.06 5.06 -12.48
CA ARG A 129 -10.52 3.89 -13.17
C ARG A 129 -9.95 4.28 -14.54
N VAL A 130 -8.69 3.92 -14.78
CA VAL A 130 -7.97 4.09 -16.05
C VAL A 130 -7.43 2.72 -16.49
N GLY A 131 -8.23 2.02 -17.30
CA GLY A 131 -7.95 0.65 -17.70
C GLY A 131 -7.88 -0.29 -16.49
N LYS A 132 -6.69 -0.85 -16.23
CA LYS A 132 -6.43 -1.72 -15.08
C LYS A 132 -5.96 -0.98 -13.82
N LEU A 133 -5.70 0.32 -13.93
CA LEU A 133 -5.26 1.14 -12.79
C LEU A 133 -6.44 1.91 -12.20
N CYS A 134 -6.40 2.07 -10.89
CA CYS A 134 -7.28 2.93 -10.14
C CYS A 134 -6.44 4.01 -9.48
N CYS A 135 -6.95 5.23 -9.49
CA CYS A 135 -6.33 6.35 -8.79
C CYS A 135 -7.34 7.08 -7.93
N ALA A 136 -6.85 7.75 -6.90
CA ALA A 136 -7.64 8.68 -6.12
C ALA A 136 -6.73 9.81 -5.63
N ASN A 137 -7.25 11.02 -5.69
CA ASN A 137 -6.66 12.17 -5.03
C ASN A 137 -7.24 12.25 -3.62
N PHE A 138 -6.39 12.37 -2.60
CA PHE A 138 -6.87 12.51 -1.23
C PHE A 138 -7.21 13.96 -0.86
N GLY A 139 -7.06 14.89 -1.82
CA GLY A 139 -6.99 16.31 -1.54
C GLY A 139 -5.69 16.65 -0.83
N ALA A 140 -5.29 17.92 -0.85
CA ALA A 140 -4.33 18.37 0.14
C ALA A 140 -4.89 17.95 1.52
N GLY A 141 -4.11 17.19 2.30
CA GLY A 141 -4.50 16.86 3.66
C GLY A 141 -4.89 18.14 4.44
N PRO A 142 -5.64 18.03 5.55
CA PRO A 142 -6.03 19.19 6.33
C PRO A 142 -4.77 20.00 6.70
N GLY A 143 -4.63 21.21 6.13
CA GLY A 143 -3.49 22.10 6.36
C GLY A 143 -2.77 22.56 5.09
N ARG A 144 -3.46 23.33 4.24
CA ARG A 144 -2.93 24.55 3.64
C ARG A 144 -4.01 25.61 3.64
#